data_AF-W7M7S4-F1
#
_entry.id   AF-W7M7S4-F1
#
_cell.length_a   1.000
_cell.length_b   1.000
_cell.length_c   1.000
_cell.angle_alpha   90.00
_cell.angle_beta   90.00
_cell.angle_gamma   90.00
#
_symmetry.space_group_name_H-M   'P 1'
#
loop_
_entity.id
_entity.type
_entity.pdbx_description
1 polymer ?
#
loop_
_entity_poly.entity_id
_entity_poly.type
_entity_poly.pdbx_seq_one_letter_code
_entity_poly.pdbx_strand_id
1 'polypeptide(L)'
;MKLASSLFLIANVATGALALKGDGAACELNIECLSGYCMPHTGSDQYVCWGERRKGDWCNVNFTGTVCNRGLTCKSYQGSFFLGKCT
;
A
#
# COMPACT_ATOMS: atom_id res chain seq x y z
N MET A 1 43.21 -37.90 3.45
CA MET A 1 42.16 -36.98 3.93
C MET A 1 42.08 -35.78 2.99
N LYS A 2 40.99 -35.63 2.24
CA LYS A 2 40.47 -34.33 1.75
C LYS A 2 39.10 -34.60 1.17
N LEU A 3 38.10 -34.27 1.99
CA LEU A 3 36.68 -34.51 1.76
C LEU A 3 36.22 -33.73 0.52
N ALA A 4 35.35 -34.39 -0.24
CA ALA A 4 34.56 -33.81 -1.32
C ALA A 4 33.87 -32.53 -0.83
N SER A 5 34.28 -31.38 -1.38
CA SER A 5 33.51 -30.15 -1.25
C SER A 5 32.37 -30.22 -2.25
N SER A 6 31.28 -30.90 -1.84
CA SER A 6 29.99 -30.79 -2.50
C SER A 6 29.60 -29.32 -2.53
N LEU A 7 29.60 -28.76 -3.74
CA LEU A 7 29.07 -27.44 -4.03
C LEU A 7 27.59 -27.44 -3.59
N PHE A 8 27.32 -26.87 -2.42
CA PHE A 8 25.96 -26.53 -2.04
C PHE A 8 25.50 -25.41 -2.96
N LEU A 9 24.84 -25.77 -4.06
CA LEU A 9 23.92 -24.89 -4.75
C LEU A 9 22.77 -24.64 -3.79
N ILE A 10 22.92 -23.59 -2.97
CA ILE A 10 21.78 -22.99 -2.30
C ILE A 10 20.97 -22.34 -3.41
N ALA A 11 19.97 -23.07 -3.89
CA ALA A 11 18.90 -22.50 -4.70
C ALA A 11 18.25 -21.43 -3.84
N ASN A 12 18.58 -20.17 -4.11
CA ASN A 12 17.79 -19.04 -3.64
C ASN A 12 16.45 -19.13 -4.37
N VAL A 13 15.54 -19.94 -3.83
CA VAL A 13 14.12 -19.64 -3.94
C VAL A 13 13.94 -18.33 -3.19
N ALA A 14 14.21 -17.23 -3.89
CA ALA A 14 13.65 -15.94 -3.57
C ALA A 14 12.14 -16.11 -3.76
N THR A 15 11.49 -16.68 -2.74
CA THR A 15 10.10 -16.45 -2.46
C THR A 15 10.00 -14.93 -2.43
N GLY A 16 9.50 -14.34 -3.51
CA GLY A 16 9.53 -12.91 -3.72
C GLY A 16 8.83 -12.23 -2.56
N ALA A 17 9.60 -11.78 -1.58
CA ALA A 17 9.19 -10.69 -0.72
C ALA A 17 9.07 -9.51 -1.69
N LEU A 18 7.88 -9.32 -2.26
CA LEU A 18 7.50 -8.05 -2.85
C LEU A 18 7.77 -7.04 -1.73
N ALA A 19 8.88 -6.31 -1.85
CA ALA A 19 9.26 -5.31 -0.88
C ALA A 19 8.14 -4.27 -0.90
N LEU A 20 7.22 -4.39 0.06
CA LEU A 20 6.08 -3.50 0.19
C LEU A 20 6.61 -2.07 0.29
N LYS A 21 6.11 -1.23 -0.59
CA LYS A 21 6.51 0.17 -0.74
C LYS A 21 5.93 0.99 0.40
N GLY A 22 6.74 1.88 0.94
CA GLY A 22 6.33 2.80 2.00
C GLY A 22 5.48 3.96 1.48
N ASP A 23 4.91 4.74 2.41
CA ASP A 23 4.07 5.88 2.09
C ASP A 23 4.80 6.90 1.20
N GLY A 24 4.11 7.43 0.19
CA GLY A 24 4.64 8.36 -0.80
C GLY A 24 5.35 7.70 -1.98
N ALA A 25 5.63 6.40 -1.93
CA ALA A 25 6.23 5.68 -3.06
C ALA A 25 5.21 5.43 -4.18
N ALA A 26 5.64 5.50 -5.44
CA ALA A 26 4.76 5.23 -6.58
C ALA A 26 4.24 3.78 -6.59
N CYS A 27 2.96 3.62 -6.89
CA CYS A 27 2.28 2.33 -6.95
C CYS A 27 1.27 2.30 -8.10
N GLU A 28 0.97 1.10 -8.56
CA GLU A 28 -0.09 0.79 -9.51
C GLU A 28 -1.18 -0.07 -8.83
N LEU A 29 -0.79 -0.87 -7.83
CA LEU A 29 -1.67 -1.79 -7.12
C LEU A 29 -1.57 -1.61 -5.60
N ASN A 30 -2.70 -1.80 -4.93
CA ASN A 30 -2.80 -1.79 -3.46
C ASN A 30 -1.81 -2.75 -2.78
N ILE A 31 -1.58 -3.94 -3.36
CA ILE A 31 -0.70 -4.97 -2.81
C ILE A 31 0.79 -4.57 -2.81
N GLU A 32 1.15 -3.54 -3.58
CA GLU A 32 2.51 -3.02 -3.56
C GLU A 32 2.78 -2.15 -2.34
N CYS A 33 1.75 -1.65 -1.66
CA CYS A 33 1.90 -0.72 -0.55
C CYS A 33 1.90 -1.44 0.79
N LEU A 34 2.80 -1.07 1.70
CA LEU A 34 2.83 -1.58 3.06
C LEU A 34 1.50 -1.34 3.80
N SER A 35 0.84 -0.22 3.50
CA SER A 35 -0.50 0.11 3.98
C SER A 35 -1.62 -0.68 3.30
N GLY A 36 -1.32 -1.40 2.22
CA GLY A 36 -2.29 -2.01 1.33
C GLY A 36 -3.09 -1.00 0.49
N TYR A 37 -2.66 0.26 0.43
CA TYR A 37 -3.49 1.35 -0.09
C TYR A 37 -2.74 2.27 -1.06
N CYS A 38 -3.11 2.18 -2.34
CA CYS A 38 -2.56 2.91 -3.47
C CYS A 38 -3.58 3.91 -4.01
N MET A 39 -3.24 5.20 -4.08
CA MET A 39 -4.18 6.24 -4.47
C MET A 39 -3.53 7.43 -5.18
N PRO A 40 -4.33 8.23 -5.93
CA PRO A 40 -3.86 9.44 -6.58
C PRO A 40 -3.20 10.37 -5.57
N HIS A 41 -1.98 10.81 -5.87
CA HIS A 41 -1.33 11.88 -5.14
C HIS A 41 -2.11 13.17 -5.37
N THR A 42 -2.51 13.86 -4.30
CA THR A 42 -3.40 15.01 -4.40
C THR A 42 -2.78 16.10 -5.28
N GLY A 43 -3.48 16.49 -6.36
CA GLY A 43 -2.98 17.48 -7.33
C GLY A 43 -2.04 16.91 -8.39
N SER A 44 -1.97 15.59 -8.55
CA SER A 44 -1.16 14.89 -9.54
C SER A 44 -1.94 13.70 -10.13
N ASP A 45 -1.54 13.28 -11.33
CA ASP A 45 -2.04 12.06 -11.99
C ASP A 45 -1.29 10.80 -11.52
N GLN A 46 -0.27 10.95 -10.67
CA GLN A 46 0.51 9.85 -10.13
C GLN A 46 -0.22 9.14 -8.99
N TYR A 47 -0.10 7.83 -8.93
CA TYR A 47 -0.56 7.02 -7.81
C TYR A 47 0.61 6.72 -6.88
N VAL A 48 0.39 6.90 -5.58
CA VAL A 48 1.39 6.60 -4.56
C VAL A 48 0.77 5.80 -3.42
N CYS A 49 1.60 5.13 -2.64
CA CYS A 49 1.21 4.42 -1.44
C CYS A 49 0.84 5.42 -0.37
N TRP A 50 -0.34 5.26 0.22
CA TRP A 50 -0.88 6.17 1.21
C TRP A 50 -0.94 5.45 2.54
N GLY A 51 -0.37 6.07 3.58
CA GLY A 51 -0.49 5.58 4.95
C GLY A 51 -1.83 5.94 5.57
N GLU A 52 -1.92 5.78 6.90
CA GLU A 52 -3.09 6.20 7.67
C GLU A 52 -3.40 7.70 7.44
N ARG A 53 -4.65 7.98 7.08
CA ARG A 53 -5.12 9.31 6.68
C ARG A 53 -5.67 10.11 7.85
N ARG A 54 -5.35 11.40 7.88
CA ARG A 54 -5.80 12.34 8.91
C ARG A 54 -7.20 12.87 8.58
N LYS A 55 -7.79 13.60 9.50
CA LYS A 55 -9.09 14.23 9.27
C LYS A 55 -9.02 15.21 8.09
N GLY A 56 -9.97 15.12 7.18
CA GLY A 56 -10.08 15.96 5.97
C GLY A 56 -9.35 15.40 4.74
N ASP A 57 -8.51 14.39 4.93
CA ASP A 57 -7.81 13.72 3.84
C ASP A 57 -8.75 12.89 2.96
N TRP A 58 -8.41 12.80 1.68
CA TRP A 58 -9.11 11.94 0.72
C TRP A 58 -8.93 10.46 1.03
N CYS A 59 -9.98 9.68 0.78
CA CYS A 59 -10.00 8.24 0.97
C CYS A 59 -10.96 7.57 -0.04
N ASN A 60 -10.77 6.27 -0.25
CA ASN A 60 -11.63 5.42 -1.06
C ASN A 60 -12.72 4.85 -0.16
N VAL A 61 -13.98 5.14 -0.46
CA VAL A 61 -15.10 4.57 0.32
C VAL A 61 -15.27 3.07 0.10
N ASN A 62 -14.71 2.51 -0.98
CA ASN A 62 -14.76 1.09 -1.31
C ASN A 62 -13.55 0.30 -0.80
N PHE A 63 -12.58 0.95 -0.15
CA PHE A 63 -11.45 0.24 0.41
C PHE A 63 -11.84 -0.44 1.72
N THR A 64 -11.54 -1.74 1.81
CA THR A 64 -11.93 -2.60 2.93
C THR A 64 -10.92 -2.58 4.09
N GLY A 65 -9.76 -1.94 3.91
CA GLY A 65 -8.75 -1.78 4.95
C GLY A 65 -8.92 -0.51 5.79
N THR A 66 -8.04 -0.34 6.77
CA THR A 66 -8.03 0.87 7.62
C THR A 66 -7.35 2.01 6.87
N VAL A 67 -8.15 2.93 6.31
CA VAL A 67 -7.62 4.08 5.58
C VAL A 67 -7.51 5.34 6.44
N CYS A 68 -8.47 5.56 7.34
CA CYS A 68 -8.50 6.74 8.20
C CYS A 68 -7.93 6.41 9.59
N ASN A 69 -7.16 7.34 10.14
CA ASN A 69 -6.54 7.20 11.46
C ASN A 69 -7.61 7.08 12.57
N ARG A 70 -7.21 6.54 13.72
CA ARG A 70 -8.07 6.06 14.82
C ARG A 70 -9.25 6.99 15.12
N GLY A 71 -10.47 6.46 14.94
CA GLY A 71 -11.73 7.14 15.24
C GLY A 71 -12.32 7.92 14.07
N LEU A 72 -11.62 8.01 12.94
CA LEU A 72 -12.12 8.66 11.72
C LEU A 72 -12.74 7.61 10.79
N THR A 73 -13.79 8.01 10.09
CA THR A 73 -14.44 7.16 9.07
C THR A 73 -14.30 7.79 7.70
N CYS A 74 -14.04 6.98 6.67
CA CYS A 74 -14.10 7.44 5.29
C CYS A 74 -15.57 7.65 4.88
N LYS A 75 -16.02 8.89 4.80
CA LYS A 75 -17.39 9.23 4.38
C LYS A 75 -17.42 9.74 2.95
N SER A 76 -18.42 9.30 2.18
CA SER A 76 -18.65 9.74 0.80
C SER A 76 -18.65 11.26 0.70
N TYR A 77 -17.85 11.78 -0.23
CA TYR A 77 -17.79 13.20 -0.52
C TYR A 77 -18.78 13.53 -1.64
N GLN A 78 -19.75 14.42 -1.34
CA GLN A 78 -20.76 14.88 -2.29
C GLN A 78 -21.55 13.75 -2.99
N GLY A 79 -21.77 12.62 -2.30
CA GLY A 79 -22.48 11.48 -2.87
C GLY A 79 -21.65 10.64 -3.85
N SER A 80 -20.34 10.86 -3.94
CA SER A 80 -19.44 10.02 -4.73
C SER A 80 -19.43 8.57 -4.22
N PHE A 81 -19.49 7.62 -5.15
CA PHE A 81 -19.47 6.19 -4.87
C PHE A 81 -18.05 5.64 -4.70
N PHE A 82 -17.01 6.44 -4.93
CA PHE A 82 -15.61 6.01 -4.82
C PHE A 82 -14.76 6.96 -3.99
N LEU A 83 -15.10 8.25 -3.96
CA LEU A 83 -14.33 9.27 -3.27
C LEU A 83 -14.99 9.69 -1.96
N GLY A 84 -14.22 9.66 -0.88
CA GLY A 84 -14.63 10.11 0.43
C GLY A 84 -13.58 10.97 1.11
N LYS A 85 -13.94 11.49 2.29
CA LYS A 85 -13.00 12.13 3.21
C LYS A 85 -13.04 11.46 4.58
N CYS A 86 -11.89 11.41 5.24
CA CYS A 86 -11.81 10.98 6.62
C CYS A 86 -12.43 12.05 7.55
N THR A 87 -13.50 11.70 8.27
CA THR A 87 -14.22 12.61 9.18
C THR A 87 -14.43 12.02 10.55
#